data_AF-A0A0L0BMQ6-F1
#
_entry.id   AF-A0A0L0BMQ6-F1
#
_cell.length_a   1.000
_cell.length_b   1.000
_cell.length_c   1.000
_cell.angle_alpha   90.00
_cell.angle_beta   90.00
_cell.angle_gamma   90.00
#
_symmetry.space_group_name_H-M   'P 1'
#
loop_
_entity.id
_entity.type
_entity.pdbx_description
1 polymer ?
#
loop_
_entity_poly.entity_id
_entity_poly.type
_entity_poly.pdbx_seq_one_letter_code
_entity_poly.pdbx_strand_id
1 'polypeptide(L)'
;MSAELPSISEEPSSSNPSETQKAEVKTDKTFSRYRSLIVTECGFKITTTENYLKRLQNLRKELNYINETDWMYDSLDRKHNP
;
A
#
# COMPACT_ATOMS: atom_id res chain seq x y z
N MET A 1 17.79 15.58 70.50
CA MET A 1 17.84 16.64 69.47
C MET A 1 16.42 16.86 68.98
N SER A 2 15.94 18.08 69.11
CA SER A 2 14.64 18.58 68.67
C SER A 2 14.52 18.63 67.14
N ALA A 3 13.29 18.54 66.60
CA ALA A 3 12.64 19.63 65.85
C ALA A 3 11.31 19.16 65.22
N GLU A 4 10.38 20.10 65.16
CA GLU A 4 8.99 20.04 64.70
C GLU A 4 8.80 19.85 63.18
N LEU A 5 7.55 19.54 62.81
CA LEU A 5 6.98 19.53 61.44
C LEU A 5 7.07 20.90 60.75
N PRO A 6 6.80 20.96 59.43
CA PRO A 6 5.59 21.73 59.08
C PRO A 6 4.70 21.08 58.01
N SER A 7 3.40 21.29 58.24
CA SER A 7 2.30 21.21 57.28
C SER A 7 2.33 22.38 56.28
N ILE A 8 2.03 22.13 55.01
CA ILE A 8 1.70 23.11 53.94
C ILE A 8 1.19 22.27 52.74
N SER A 9 0.17 22.55 51.95
CA SER A 9 -1.05 23.39 52.00
C SER A 9 -1.93 22.93 50.82
N GLU A 10 -3.21 23.27 50.87
CA GLU A 10 -4.30 22.93 49.95
C GLU A 10 -4.19 23.52 48.51
N GLU A 11 -4.75 22.74 47.55
CA GLU A 11 -5.49 23.12 46.31
C GLU A 11 -4.79 23.89 45.13
N PRO A 12 -5.44 24.04 43.95
CA PRO A 12 -5.89 23.01 43.00
C PRO A 12 -5.36 23.32 41.58
N SER A 13 -4.59 22.43 40.95
CA SER A 13 -4.17 22.67 39.56
C SER A 13 -5.28 22.25 38.60
N SER A 14 -6.07 23.23 38.21
CA SER A 14 -7.00 23.22 37.08
C SER A 14 -6.28 22.83 35.78
N SER A 15 -6.18 21.54 35.47
CA SER A 15 -5.82 21.07 34.15
C SER A 15 -7.08 20.81 33.34
N ASN A 16 -7.42 21.75 32.45
CA ASN A 16 -8.45 21.62 31.44
C ASN A 16 -8.32 20.27 30.68
N PRO A 17 -9.32 19.37 30.71
CA PRO A 17 -9.25 18.10 29.99
C PRO A 17 -9.57 18.22 28.48
N SER A 18 -9.88 19.42 27.98
CA SER A 18 -10.55 19.62 26.69
C SER A 18 -9.64 19.87 25.48
N GLU A 19 -8.36 20.20 25.66
CA GLU A 19 -7.45 20.46 24.53
C GLU A 19 -6.65 19.22 24.10
N THR A 20 -6.24 18.38 25.04
CA THR A 20 -5.40 17.20 24.78
C THR A 20 -6.12 16.16 23.90
N GLN A 21 -7.41 15.94 24.16
CA GLN A 21 -8.23 14.99 23.39
C GLN A 21 -8.45 15.42 21.93
N LYS A 22 -8.49 16.73 21.64
CA LYS A 22 -8.77 17.24 20.29
C LYS A 22 -7.56 17.15 19.36
N ALA A 23 -6.35 17.23 19.92
CA ALA A 23 -5.11 17.00 19.18
C ALA A 23 -4.94 15.52 18.85
N GLU A 24 -5.14 14.64 19.82
CA GLU A 24 -5.02 13.18 19.68
C GLU A 24 -5.96 12.62 18.58
N VAL A 25 -7.23 13.03 18.58
CA VAL A 25 -8.22 12.63 17.56
C VAL A 25 -7.88 13.13 16.15
N LYS A 26 -7.22 14.30 16.02
CA LYS A 26 -6.78 14.81 14.71
C LYS A 26 -5.57 14.06 14.17
N THR A 27 -4.64 13.67 15.04
CA THR A 27 -3.46 12.87 14.69
C THR A 27 -3.89 11.47 14.25
N ASP A 28 -4.85 10.86 14.96
CA ASP A 28 -5.38 9.53 14.67
C ASP A 28 -6.14 9.48 13.32
N LYS A 29 -6.98 10.48 13.04
CA LYS A 29 -7.64 10.62 11.72
C LYS A 29 -6.67 10.84 10.57
N THR A 30 -5.55 11.51 10.84
CA THR A 30 -4.51 11.77 9.83
C THR A 30 -3.71 10.50 9.55
N PHE A 31 -3.33 9.79 10.60
CA PHE A 31 -2.65 8.51 10.49
C PHE A 31 -3.52 7.44 9.81
N SER A 32 -4.81 7.39 10.14
CA SER A 32 -5.79 6.51 9.49
C SER A 32 -5.92 6.80 7.99
N ARG A 33 -5.91 8.08 7.58
CA ARG A 33 -5.89 8.46 6.16
C ARG A 33 -4.62 8.00 5.46
N TYR A 34 -3.45 8.18 6.08
CA TYR A 34 -2.20 7.69 5.49
C TYR A 34 -2.17 6.17 5.35
N ARG A 35 -2.62 5.43 6.36
CA ARG A 35 -2.74 3.95 6.24
C ARG A 35 -3.66 3.56 5.10
N SER A 36 -4.83 4.20 4.98
CA SER A 36 -5.78 3.92 3.90
C SER A 36 -5.17 4.18 2.51
N LEU A 37 -4.44 5.28 2.34
CA LEU A 37 -3.75 5.60 1.08
C LEU A 37 -2.69 4.54 0.74
N ILE A 38 -1.85 4.17 1.71
CA ILE A 38 -0.80 3.16 1.51
C ILE A 38 -1.41 1.81 1.12
N VAL A 39 -2.44 1.35 1.84
CA VAL A 39 -3.11 0.07 1.56
C VAL A 39 -3.71 0.08 0.16
N THR A 40 -4.37 1.18 -0.22
CA THR A 40 -4.99 1.31 -1.54
C THR A 40 -3.94 1.32 -2.65
N GLU A 41 -2.86 2.09 -2.50
CA GLU A 41 -1.78 2.18 -3.49
C GLU A 41 -1.04 0.84 -3.64
N CYS A 42 -0.73 0.17 -2.52
CA CYS A 42 -0.12 -1.16 -2.54
C CYS A 42 -1.04 -2.18 -3.22
N GLY A 43 -2.34 -2.19 -2.90
CA GLY A 43 -3.32 -3.05 -3.54
C GLY A 43 -3.44 -2.81 -5.05
N PHE A 44 -3.44 -1.54 -5.48
CA PHE A 44 -3.45 -1.17 -6.89
C PHE A 44 -2.19 -1.64 -7.62
N LYS A 45 -1.01 -1.49 -7.00
CA LYS A 45 0.26 -1.98 -7.58
C LYS A 45 0.25 -3.50 -7.75
N ILE A 46 -0.18 -4.24 -6.72
CA ILE A 46 -0.26 -5.70 -6.75
C ILE A 46 -1.18 -6.17 -7.88
N THR A 47 -2.41 -5.66 -7.91
CA THR A 47 -3.39 -6.02 -8.96
C THR A 47 -2.88 -5.70 -10.36
N THR A 48 -2.19 -4.56 -10.55
CA THR A 48 -1.60 -4.20 -11.85
C THR A 48 -0.50 -5.17 -12.25
N THR A 49 0.39 -5.53 -11.32
CA THR A 49 1.47 -6.49 -11.58
C THR A 49 0.92 -7.88 -11.91
N GLU A 50 -0.09 -8.36 -11.19
CA GLU A 50 -0.73 -9.65 -11.47
C GLU A 50 -1.38 -9.68 -12.85
N ASN A 51 -2.08 -8.60 -13.23
CA ASN A 51 -2.66 -8.47 -14.57
C ASN A 51 -1.59 -8.49 -15.67
N TYR A 52 -0.48 -7.77 -15.46
CA TYR A 52 0.63 -7.76 -16.41
C TYR A 52 1.27 -9.16 -16.55
N LEU A 53 1.50 -9.85 -15.44
CA LEU A 53 2.01 -11.23 -15.44
C LEU A 53 1.07 -12.18 -16.19
N LYS A 54 -0.24 -12.08 -15.96
CA LYS A 54 -1.25 -12.88 -16.66
C LYS A 54 -1.23 -12.63 -18.17
N ARG A 55 -1.12 -11.37 -18.59
CA ARG A 55 -0.99 -11.00 -20.01
C ARG A 55 0.28 -11.60 -20.62
N LEU A 56 1.42 -11.51 -19.93
CA LEU A 56 2.67 -12.11 -20.39
C LEU A 56 2.58 -13.64 -20.52
N GLN A 57 1.95 -14.31 -19.56
CA GLN A 57 1.75 -15.76 -19.64
C GLN A 57 0.89 -16.16 -20.84
N ASN A 58 -0.17 -15.39 -21.13
CA ASN A 58 -1.01 -15.64 -22.30
C ASN A 58 -0.22 -15.45 -23.61
N LEU A 59 0.55 -14.36 -23.74
CA LEU A 59 1.40 -14.13 -24.91
C LEU A 59 2.42 -15.27 -25.11
N ARG A 60 3.01 -15.79 -24.02
CA ARG A 60 3.90 -16.95 -24.10
C ARG A 60 3.19 -18.21 -24.62
N LYS A 61 1.93 -18.43 -24.23
CA LYS A 61 1.12 -19.54 -24.75
C LYS A 61 0.81 -19.36 -26.23
N GLU A 62 0.46 -18.15 -26.65
CA GLU A 62 0.21 -17.83 -28.06
C GLU A 62 1.46 -18.04 -28.93
N LEU A 63 2.64 -17.58 -28.47
CA LEU A 63 3.90 -17.82 -29.15
C LEU A 63 4.22 -19.32 -29.26
N ASN A 64 3.99 -20.07 -28.18
CA ASN A 64 4.20 -21.52 -28.19
C ASN A 64 3.26 -22.21 -29.17
N TYR A 65 1.98 -21.81 -29.21
CA TYR A 65 1.02 -22.32 -30.17
C TYR A 65 1.45 -22.05 -31.61
N ILE A 66 1.91 -20.83 -31.92
CA ILE A 66 2.44 -20.51 -33.26
C ILE A 66 3.60 -21.45 -33.61
N ASN A 67 4.55 -21.64 -32.70
CA ASN A 67 5.69 -22.52 -32.93
C ASN A 67 5.28 -23.99 -33.16
N GLU A 68 4.30 -24.49 -32.40
CA GLU A 68 3.76 -25.85 -32.56
C GLU A 68 2.96 -26.03 -33.86
N THR A 69 2.43 -24.93 -34.42
CA THR A 69 1.58 -24.92 -35.61
C THR A 69 2.27 -24.36 -36.85
N ASP A 70 3.54 -23.98 -36.76
CA ASP A 70 4.32 -23.33 -37.83
C ASP A 70 4.39 -24.20 -39.09
N TRP A 71 4.52 -25.51 -38.91
CA TRP A 71 4.56 -26.49 -40.00
C TRP A 71 3.29 -26.55 -40.86
N MET A 72 2.16 -26.03 -40.37
CA MET A 72 0.89 -26.04 -41.10
C MET A 72 0.81 -24.94 -42.16
N TYR A 73 1.72 -23.97 -42.14
CA TYR A 73 1.69 -22.80 -42.99
C TYR A 73 2.91 -22.73 -43.89
N ASP A 74 2.75 -22.09 -45.05
CA ASP A 74 3.88 -21.76 -45.90
C ASP A 74 4.77 -20.71 -45.24
N SER A 75 6.08 -20.97 -45.21
CA SER A 75 7.06 -20.01 -44.70
C SER A 75 6.92 -18.68 -45.43
N LEU A 76 6.88 -17.59 -44.64
CA LEU A 76 6.77 -16.22 -45.12
C LEU A 76 7.95 -15.82 -46.02
N ASP A 77 9.10 -16.47 -45.87
CA ASP A 77 10.28 -16.21 -46.70
C ASP A 77 10.06 -16.56 -48.18
N ARG A 78 9.14 -17.49 -48.48
CA ARG A 78 8.80 -17.86 -49.87
C ARG A 78 8.03 -16.77 -50.63
N LYS A 79 7.46 -15.77 -49.94
CA LYS A 79 6.68 -14.69 -50.58
C LYS A 79 7.53 -13.49 -51.01
N HIS A 80 8.81 -13.43 -50.64
CA HIS A 80 9.65 -12.25 -50.87
C HIS A 80 10.87 -12.45 -51.78
N ASN A 81 10.98 -13.61 -52.44
CA ASN A 81 12.00 -13.83 -53.46
C ASN A 81 11.31 -13.99 -54.84
N PRO A 82 11.52 -13.07 -55.79
CA PRO A 82 10.98 -13.18 -57.15
C PRO A 82 11.57 -14.37 -57.93
#